data_AF-A0A7Y4ZJS1-F1
#
_entry.id   AF-A0A7Y4ZJS1-F1
#
_cell.length_a   1.000
_cell.length_b   1.000
_cell.length_c   1.000
_cell.angle_alpha   90.00
_cell.angle_beta   90.00
_cell.angle_gamma   90.00
#
_symmetry.space_group_name_H-M   'P 1'
#
loop_
_entity.id
_entity.type
_entity.pdbx_description
1 polymer ?
#
loop_
_entity_poly.entity_id
_entity_poly.type
_entity_poly.pdbx_seq_one_letter_code
_entity_poly.pdbx_strand_id
1 'polypeptide(L)'
;MLSLPRLSAGSLALAGLLLVITTRSVKAAGTTDDHDQFRSSVFACEGAVAHLVDCCPRFDAKQIACSYDYEFTAGACDSPDTTSWQYPAISDAQSRCILATSCEQLRKSGVCERAQQLDPPRGYSSSTPGNYGSYSSGTEAGTVCP
;
A
#
# COMPACT_ATOMS: atom_id res chain seq x y z
N MET A 1 66.08 -49.83 -14.70
CA MET A 1 65.66 -49.55 -13.32
C MET A 1 64.98 -48.18 -13.31
N LEU A 2 63.71 -48.18 -12.88
CA LEU A 2 62.75 -47.07 -12.70
C LEU A 2 62.95 -45.76 -13.48
N SER A 3 62.12 -45.56 -14.51
CA SER A 3 61.89 -44.26 -15.16
C SER A 3 60.56 -43.69 -14.67
N LEU A 4 60.59 -42.56 -13.96
CA LEU A 4 59.39 -41.82 -13.53
C LEU A 4 58.66 -41.18 -14.71
N PRO A 5 57.32 -41.12 -14.72
CA PRO A 5 56.56 -40.37 -15.72
C PRO A 5 56.62 -38.86 -15.48
N ARG A 6 56.79 -38.11 -16.58
CA ARG A 6 56.73 -36.64 -16.64
C ARG A 6 55.29 -36.17 -16.39
N LEU A 7 55.08 -35.35 -15.37
CA LEU A 7 53.84 -34.60 -15.18
C LEU A 7 53.77 -33.45 -16.20
N SER A 8 52.72 -33.43 -17.02
CA SER A 8 52.48 -32.38 -18.01
C SER A 8 51.92 -31.12 -17.36
N ALA A 9 52.49 -29.97 -17.72
CA ALA A 9 52.12 -28.63 -17.29
C ALA A 9 50.76 -28.18 -17.86
N GLY A 10 49.66 -28.69 -17.32
CA GLY A 10 48.32 -28.43 -17.87
C GLY A 10 47.19 -28.38 -16.85
N SER A 11 47.41 -27.86 -15.63
CA SER A 11 46.33 -27.80 -14.61
C SER A 11 46.47 -26.64 -13.63
N LEU A 12 46.74 -25.41 -14.08
CA LEU A 12 46.71 -24.22 -13.20
C LEU A 12 46.22 -22.97 -13.94
N ALA A 13 45.01 -22.99 -14.49
CA ALA A 13 44.40 -21.77 -15.06
C ALA A 13 42.87 -21.67 -14.88
N LEU A 14 42.29 -22.41 -13.93
CA LEU A 14 40.84 -22.43 -13.69
C LEU A 14 40.42 -22.02 -12.28
N ALA A 15 41.35 -21.66 -11.40
CA ALA A 15 41.04 -21.23 -10.03
C ALA A 15 41.00 -19.71 -9.82
N GLY A 16 41.35 -18.90 -10.82
CA GLY A 16 41.47 -17.43 -10.68
C GLY A 16 40.25 -16.61 -11.11
N LEU A 17 39.33 -17.18 -11.92
CA LEU A 17 38.23 -16.41 -12.51
C LEU A 17 36.92 -16.44 -11.69
N LEU A 18 36.86 -17.24 -10.61
CA LEU A 18 35.65 -17.39 -9.79
C LEU A 18 35.57 -16.44 -8.58
N LEU A 19 36.57 -15.59 -8.37
CA LEU A 19 36.69 -14.73 -7.17
C LEU A 19 36.60 -13.22 -7.46
N VAL A 20 36.00 -12.82 -8.59
CA VAL A 20 35.76 -11.40 -8.95
C VAL A 20 34.26 -11.04 -8.93
N ILE A 21 33.37 -11.97 -8.59
CA ILE A 21 31.91 -11.76 -8.62
C ILE A 21 31.34 -11.33 -7.24
N THR A 22 32.15 -11.19 -6.18
CA THR A 22 31.63 -11.01 -4.81
C THR A 22 31.58 -9.57 -4.26
N THR A 23 31.85 -8.52 -5.05
CA THR A 23 31.85 -7.14 -4.53
C THR A 23 30.80 -6.22 -5.16
N ARG A 24 29.67 -6.76 -5.63
CA ARG A 24 28.49 -5.90 -5.86
C ARG A 24 27.81 -5.63 -4.53
N SER A 25 28.10 -4.46 -3.95
CA SER A 25 27.41 -3.92 -2.78
C SER A 25 25.91 -3.92 -3.03
N VAL A 26 25.19 -4.81 -2.33
CA VAL A 26 23.73 -4.78 -2.29
C VAL A 26 23.35 -3.61 -1.39
N LYS A 27 23.08 -2.43 -1.97
CA LYS A 27 22.30 -1.40 -1.28
C LYS A 27 20.86 -1.90 -1.25
N ALA A 28 20.52 -2.70 -0.24
CA ALA A 28 19.14 -3.01 0.08
C ALA A 28 18.54 -1.75 0.74
N ALA A 29 18.02 -0.84 -0.08
CA ALA A 29 17.00 0.09 0.39
C ALA A 29 15.74 -0.78 0.60
N GLY A 30 15.47 -1.15 1.86
CA GLY A 30 14.27 -1.89 2.20
C GLY A 30 13.07 -0.97 2.07
N THR A 31 12.22 -1.22 1.09
CA THR A 31 10.84 -0.73 1.10
C THR A 31 10.02 -1.74 1.90
N THR A 32 9.33 -1.29 2.94
CA THR A 32 8.32 -2.11 3.62
C THR A 32 6.97 -1.73 3.01
N ASP A 33 6.38 -2.67 2.28
CA ASP A 33 5.06 -2.50 1.65
C ASP A 33 4.07 -3.36 2.44
N ASP A 34 3.31 -2.72 3.33
CA ASP A 34 2.36 -3.38 4.21
C ASP A 34 0.94 -3.14 3.69
N HIS A 35 0.47 -4.05 2.81
CA HIS A 35 -0.92 -4.10 2.37
C HIS A 35 -1.78 -4.82 3.42
N ASP A 36 -2.14 -4.12 4.50
CA ASP A 36 -3.01 -4.68 5.55
C ASP A 36 -4.48 -4.69 5.12
N GLN A 37 -4.85 -5.62 4.24
CA GLN A 37 -6.23 -5.79 3.76
C GLN A 37 -7.15 -6.48 4.79
N PHE A 38 -6.62 -6.93 5.93
CA PHE A 38 -7.39 -7.58 7.00
C PHE A 38 -7.76 -6.62 8.15
N ARG A 39 -7.61 -5.30 7.96
CA ARG A 39 -8.00 -4.32 8.97
C ARG A 39 -9.52 -4.23 9.09
N SER A 40 -10.00 -3.97 10.31
CA SER A 40 -11.42 -3.76 10.57
C SER A 40 -12.06 -2.69 9.69
N SER A 41 -11.29 -1.67 9.27
CA SER A 41 -11.78 -0.59 8.42
C SER A 41 -12.05 -1.01 6.99
N VAL A 42 -11.27 -1.98 6.48
CA VAL A 42 -11.45 -2.55 5.14
C VAL A 42 -12.78 -3.32 5.13
N PHE A 43 -12.99 -4.21 6.10
CA PHE A 43 -14.24 -4.96 6.24
C PHE A 43 -15.45 -4.06 6.48
N ALA A 44 -15.30 -2.98 7.25
CA ALA A 44 -16.38 -2.01 7.47
C ALA A 44 -16.79 -1.32 6.16
N CYS A 45 -15.80 -0.88 5.37
CA CYS A 45 -16.03 -0.30 4.05
C CYS A 45 -16.70 -1.30 3.10
N GLU A 46 -16.20 -2.54 3.01
CA GLU A 46 -16.77 -3.58 2.15
C GLU A 46 -18.24 -3.89 2.51
N GLY A 47 -18.53 -4.00 3.81
CA GLY A 47 -19.90 -4.19 4.29
C GLY A 47 -20.83 -3.03 3.92
N ALA A 48 -20.34 -1.80 4.06
CA ALA A 48 -21.10 -0.61 3.67
C ALA A 48 -21.34 -0.55 2.15
N VAL A 49 -20.33 -0.88 1.34
CA VAL A 49 -20.45 -0.98 -0.13
C VAL A 49 -21.47 -2.03 -0.53
N ALA A 50 -21.45 -3.21 0.10
CA ALA A 50 -22.43 -4.27 -0.17
C ALA A 50 -23.86 -3.79 0.11
N HIS A 51 -24.08 -3.12 1.24
CA HIS A 51 -25.39 -2.55 1.58
C HIS A 51 -25.83 -1.46 0.58
N LEU A 52 -24.90 -0.62 0.11
CA LEU A 52 -25.19 0.38 -0.92
C LEU A 52 -25.57 -0.28 -2.25
N VAL A 53 -24.89 -1.35 -2.66
CA VAL A 53 -25.26 -2.13 -3.87
C VAL A 53 -26.70 -2.66 -3.76
N ASP A 54 -27.07 -3.20 -2.60
CA ASP A 54 -28.41 -3.74 -2.37
C ASP A 54 -29.48 -2.63 -2.34
N CYS A 55 -29.17 -1.47 -1.78
CA CYS A 55 -30.13 -0.38 -1.56
C CYS A 55 -30.27 0.60 -2.74
N CYS A 56 -29.21 0.82 -3.52
CA CYS A 56 -29.10 1.91 -4.48
C CYS A 56 -29.04 1.38 -5.92
N PRO A 57 -30.13 1.49 -6.70
CA PRO A 57 -30.11 1.12 -8.11
C PRO A 57 -29.03 1.92 -8.84
N ARG A 58 -28.14 1.23 -9.57
CA ARG A 58 -26.99 1.80 -10.30
C ARG A 58 -25.77 2.16 -9.43
N PHE A 59 -25.72 1.72 -8.17
CA PHE A 59 -24.50 1.83 -7.39
C PHE A 59 -23.39 0.97 -8.00
N ASP A 60 -22.24 1.57 -8.28
CA ASP A 60 -21.08 0.86 -8.82
C ASP A 60 -20.02 0.67 -7.74
N ALA A 61 -20.02 -0.52 -7.14
CA ALA A 61 -19.06 -0.90 -6.11
C ALA A 61 -17.60 -0.77 -6.55
N LYS A 62 -17.31 -0.87 -7.86
CA LYS A 62 -15.93 -0.82 -8.37
C LYS A 62 -15.30 0.57 -8.27
N GLN A 63 -16.12 1.61 -8.05
CA GLN A 63 -15.63 2.98 -7.88
C GLN A 63 -15.19 3.26 -6.43
N ILE A 64 -15.52 2.37 -5.49
CA ILE A 64 -15.18 2.57 -4.08
C ILE A 64 -13.94 1.74 -3.71
N ALA A 65 -12.87 2.43 -3.36
CA ALA A 65 -11.66 1.80 -2.84
C ALA A 65 -11.83 1.49 -1.34
N CYS A 66 -11.84 0.20 -0.97
CA CYS A 66 -11.88 -0.23 0.43
C CYS A 66 -10.52 -0.71 0.96
N SER A 67 -9.43 -0.54 0.21
CA SER A 67 -8.11 -0.99 0.64
C SER A 67 -7.49 -0.07 1.69
N TYR A 68 -6.57 -0.65 2.46
CA TYR A 68 -5.58 0.11 3.22
C TYR A 68 -4.19 -0.20 2.67
N ASP A 69 -3.46 0.85 2.29
CA ASP A 69 -2.11 0.74 1.76
C ASP A 69 -1.18 1.60 2.62
N TYR A 70 -0.03 1.04 2.99
CA TYR A 70 1.02 1.72 3.73
C TYR A 70 2.37 1.38 3.14
N GLU A 71 3.13 2.40 2.79
CA GLU A 71 4.47 2.26 2.23
C GLU A 71 5.44 3.09 3.05
N PHE A 72 6.52 2.46 3.50
CA PHE A 72 7.66 3.13 4.11
C PHE A 72 8.90 2.95 3.24
N THR A 73 9.52 4.06 2.86
CA THR A 73 10.81 4.07 2.17
C THR A 73 11.85 4.75 3.05
N ALA A 74 12.86 3.97 3.47
CA ALA A 74 14.02 4.52 4.15
C ALA A 74 14.86 5.40 3.21
N GLY A 75 15.16 6.61 3.66
CA GLY A 75 16.08 7.51 2.98
C GLY A 75 17.52 7.03 3.02
N ALA A 76 18.32 7.42 2.03
CA ALA A 76 19.77 7.37 2.12
C ALA A 76 20.31 8.54 2.96
N CYS A 77 21.63 8.60 3.20
CA CYS A 77 22.28 9.61 4.05
C CYS A 77 21.84 11.07 3.79
N ASP A 78 21.55 11.42 2.54
CA ASP A 78 21.14 12.77 2.11
C ASP A 78 19.67 12.84 1.64
N SER A 79 18.85 11.82 1.92
CA SER A 79 17.46 11.75 1.48
C SER A 79 16.52 11.56 2.67
N PRO A 80 15.34 12.19 2.68
CA PRO A 80 14.37 11.98 3.73
C PRO A 80 13.86 10.54 3.72
N ASP A 81 13.54 10.02 4.89
CA ASP A 81 12.62 8.89 5.01
C ASP A 81 11.24 9.35 4.55
N THR A 82 10.52 8.47 3.88
CA THR A 82 9.20 8.77 3.36
C THR A 82 8.19 7.73 3.78
N THR A 83 6.98 8.19 4.06
CA THR A 83 5.85 7.34 4.39
C THR A 83 4.66 7.79 3.59
N SER A 84 3.99 6.90 2.89
CA SER A 84 2.69 7.14 2.27
C SER A 84 1.64 6.19 2.83
N TRP A 85 0.41 6.68 2.92
CA TRP A 85 -0.72 5.87 3.34
C TRP A 85 -1.97 6.20 2.52
N GLN A 86 -2.83 5.20 2.39
CA GLN A 86 -4.17 5.29 1.84
C GLN A 86 -5.15 4.58 2.77
N TYR A 87 -6.26 5.25 3.10
CA TYR A 87 -7.36 4.67 3.85
C TYR A 87 -8.54 4.31 2.93
N PRO A 88 -9.44 3.41 3.38
CA PRO A 88 -10.70 3.16 2.69
C PRO A 88 -11.49 4.46 2.43
N ALA A 89 -12.12 4.55 1.26
CA ALA A 89 -12.93 5.69 0.84
C ALA A 89 -14.15 5.93 1.75
N ILE A 90 -14.67 4.87 2.36
CA ILE A 90 -15.70 4.95 3.39
C ILE A 90 -15.05 4.67 4.74
N SER A 91 -15.03 5.68 5.61
CA SER A 91 -14.52 5.54 6.98
C SER A 91 -15.37 4.59 7.83
N ASP A 92 -14.83 4.12 8.96
CA ASP A 92 -15.58 3.29 9.92
C ASP A 92 -16.87 3.95 10.41
N ALA A 93 -16.83 5.27 10.65
CA ALA A 93 -17.98 6.02 11.13
C ALA A 93 -19.08 6.10 10.06
N GLN A 94 -18.71 6.39 8.81
CA GLN A 94 -19.63 6.39 7.68
C GLN A 94 -20.19 4.98 7.43
N SER A 95 -19.34 3.95 7.50
CA SER A 95 -19.73 2.56 7.30
C SER A 95 -20.82 2.12 8.28
N ARG A 96 -20.60 2.38 9.58
CA ARG A 96 -21.60 2.08 10.63
C ARG A 96 -22.92 2.80 10.38
N CYS A 97 -22.86 4.05 9.98
CA CYS A 97 -24.06 4.82 9.71
C CYS A 97 -24.81 4.32 8.46
N ILE A 98 -24.10 4.01 7.37
CA ILE A 98 -24.69 3.43 6.15
C ILE A 98 -25.42 2.13 6.49
N LEU A 99 -24.75 1.24 7.22
CA LEU A 99 -25.31 -0.05 7.66
C LEU A 99 -26.51 0.10 8.60
N ALA A 100 -26.55 1.16 9.40
CA ALA A 100 -27.68 1.46 10.29
C ALA A 100 -28.85 2.17 9.58
N THR A 101 -28.66 2.66 8.36
CA THR A 101 -29.66 3.44 7.61
C THR A 101 -30.45 2.54 6.65
N SER A 102 -31.77 2.68 6.63
CA SER A 102 -32.63 1.92 5.71
C SER A 102 -32.40 2.31 4.25
N CYS A 103 -32.63 1.39 3.32
CA CYS A 103 -32.50 1.67 1.89
C CYS A 103 -33.37 2.84 1.42
N GLU A 104 -34.58 2.98 1.96
CA GLU A 104 -35.45 4.12 1.64
C GLU A 104 -34.77 5.44 2.04
N GLN A 105 -34.23 5.50 3.25
CA GLN A 105 -33.59 6.71 3.76
C GLN A 105 -32.28 6.99 3.03
N LEU A 106 -31.46 5.97 2.71
CA LEU A 106 -30.23 6.13 1.94
C LEU A 106 -30.51 6.78 0.58
N ARG A 107 -31.54 6.31 -0.11
CA ARG A 107 -31.98 6.87 -1.40
C ARG A 107 -32.56 8.28 -1.25
N LYS A 108 -33.46 8.48 -0.29
CA LYS A 108 -34.15 9.77 -0.08
C LYS A 108 -33.19 10.89 0.33
N SER A 109 -32.15 10.55 1.09
CA SER A 109 -31.13 11.52 1.54
C SER A 109 -30.00 11.71 0.55
N GLY A 110 -30.00 11.06 -0.61
CA GLY A 110 -28.96 11.17 -1.64
C GLY A 110 -27.61 10.57 -1.24
N VAL A 111 -27.60 9.63 -0.29
CA VAL A 111 -26.37 8.95 0.15
C VAL A 111 -25.77 8.14 -1.00
N CYS A 112 -26.61 7.52 -1.82
CA CYS A 112 -26.21 6.70 -2.96
C CYS A 112 -25.27 7.45 -3.92
N GLU A 113 -25.62 8.70 -4.26
CA GLU A 113 -24.86 9.54 -5.19
C GLU A 113 -23.61 10.12 -4.53
N ARG A 114 -23.71 10.57 -3.28
CA ARG A 114 -22.54 11.11 -2.54
C ARG A 114 -21.48 10.05 -2.31
N ALA A 115 -21.89 8.83 -1.98
CA ALA A 115 -20.96 7.73 -1.73
C ALA A 115 -20.12 7.39 -2.97
N GLN A 116 -20.68 7.48 -4.19
CA GLN A 116 -19.92 7.26 -5.44
C GLN A 116 -18.85 8.31 -5.73
N GLN A 117 -18.90 9.46 -5.06
CA GLN A 117 -17.96 10.56 -5.26
C GLN A 117 -16.84 10.56 -4.22
N LEU A 118 -16.80 9.55 -3.34
CA LEU A 118 -15.78 9.46 -2.31
C LEU A 118 -14.46 8.98 -2.89
N ASP A 119 -13.43 9.79 -2.68
CA ASP A 119 -12.05 9.38 -2.89
C ASP A 119 -11.44 8.84 -1.58
N PRO A 120 -10.59 7.80 -1.66
CA PRO A 120 -9.85 7.31 -0.50
C PRO A 120 -8.94 8.42 0.07
N PRO A 121 -9.00 8.69 1.38
CA PRO A 121 -8.07 9.62 2.02
C PRO A 121 -6.64 9.11 1.87
N ARG A 122 -5.74 9.99 1.44
CA ARG A 122 -4.32 9.67 1.25
C ARG A 122 -3.47 10.68 1.98
N GLY A 123 -2.28 10.26 2.37
CA GLY A 123 -1.31 11.18 2.91
C GLY A 123 0.10 10.69 2.71
N TYR A 124 1.02 11.61 2.98
CA TYR A 124 2.43 11.42 2.84
C TYR A 124 3.16 12.23 3.90
N SER A 125 4.17 11.65 4.53
CA SER A 125 5.11 12.36 5.38
C SER A 125 6.53 12.10 4.94
N SER A 126 7.38 13.11 5.08
CA SER A 126 8.82 13.01 4.87
C SER A 126 9.57 13.53 6.08
N SER A 127 10.56 12.78 6.55
CA SER A 127 11.41 13.16 7.67
C SER A 127 12.89 13.17 7.29
N THR A 128 13.57 14.27 7.56
CA THR A 128 15.04 14.41 7.53
C THR A 128 15.51 14.73 8.95
N PRO A 129 16.74 14.40 9.38
CA PRO A 129 17.24 14.83 10.68
C PRO A 129 17.08 16.35 10.88
N GLY A 130 16.19 16.76 11.78
CA GLY A 130 15.88 18.17 12.07
C GLY A 130 14.76 18.82 11.25
N ASN A 131 14.09 18.11 10.34
CA ASN A 131 12.97 18.64 9.56
C ASN A 131 11.87 17.57 9.32
N TYR A 132 10.63 17.89 9.67
CA TYR A 132 9.47 17.02 9.49
C TYR A 132 8.40 17.72 8.64
N GLY A 133 8.07 17.14 7.48
CA GLY A 133 7.00 17.58 6.60
C GLY A 133 5.89 16.54 6.55
N SER A 134 4.63 16.97 6.66
CA SER A 134 3.45 16.11 6.52
C SER A 134 2.44 16.77 5.60
N TYR A 135 1.89 15.98 4.68
CA TYR A 135 0.87 16.36 3.73
C TYR A 135 -0.26 15.31 3.77
N SER A 136 -1.50 15.78 3.81
CA SER A 136 -2.67 14.92 3.72
C SER A 136 -3.57 15.46 2.62
N SER A 137 -3.94 14.59 1.68
CA SER A 137 -4.92 14.88 0.63
C SER A 137 -6.06 13.89 0.75
N GLY A 138 -7.17 14.41 1.20
CA GLY A 138 -8.47 13.77 1.19
C GLY A 138 -9.44 14.87 1.53
N THR A 139 -10.51 15.03 0.75
CA THR A 139 -11.65 15.81 1.22
C THR A 139 -12.05 15.23 2.57
N GLU A 140 -12.03 16.05 3.62
CA GLU A 140 -12.61 15.70 4.92
C GLU A 140 -13.87 14.93 4.64
N ALA A 141 -13.89 13.65 5.05
CA ALA A 141 -14.86 12.65 4.67
C ALA A 141 -16.22 13.32 4.56
N GLY A 142 -16.64 13.63 3.31
CA GLY A 142 -17.86 14.39 3.09
C GLY A 142 -18.96 13.71 3.88
N THR A 143 -19.85 14.46 4.50
CA THR A 143 -20.89 13.86 5.34
C THR A 143 -21.79 13.00 4.44
N VAL A 144 -21.45 11.73 4.31
CA VAL A 144 -22.16 10.74 3.50
C VAL A 144 -23.46 10.41 4.21
N CYS A 145 -23.45 10.50 5.53
CA CYS A 145 -24.58 10.25 6.40
C CYS A 145 -25.55 11.42 6.52
N PRO A 146 -26.86 11.13 6.60
CA PRO A 146 -27.90 12.15 6.75
C PRO A 146 -27.82 12.92 8.08
#